data_AF-A0A9W7AHB5-F1
#
_entry.id   AF-A0A9W7AHB5-F1
#
_cell.length_a   1.000
_cell.length_b   1.000
_cell.length_c   1.000
_cell.angle_alpha   90.00
_cell.angle_beta   90.00
_cell.angle_gamma   90.00
#
_symmetry.space_group_name_H-M   'P 1'
#
loop_
_entity.id
_entity.type
_entity.pdbx_description
1 polymer ?
#
loop_
_entity_poly.entity_id
_entity_poly.type
_entity_poly.pdbx_seq_one_letter_code
_entity_poly.pdbx_strand_id
1 'polypeptide(L)'
;MADVANIQSPQFLTKIRHPKPHPNRQDILEGGFKPLRKAYSEPVRNLMDTAPNSKSSFLKLWAAKDSWSPLQKKGSFGHGSYKSKLESKKHESEEMNRNFTPAVAVIDPFSSGAILAAEVVKRGYHCVRILAEKNSPVANLVAADSGCQFDATIQHDNEDQDQENAIANTLKQLAALPWCVVAILPGAETGVTLADSLSTLHSNGTTRSNPIDLSPARRNKYVMGETIRKAGVRAVKQTIASTWSEAQAFLTEWNPDPYKVIVKPNQSAGSDDVFLCTSEAEVKKGFDKINGAINGLGIVNEGVLLQEFLEGTEYVIDSVSRDGVHKVTAIWQYDKREVNNQFNVYFGMKLIPDASDMTNQVGSCEERSDGLGM
;
A
#
# COMPACT_ATOMS: atom_id res chain seq x y z
N MET A 1 33.81 -43.70 39.56
CA MET A 1 34.71 -42.54 39.69
C MET A 1 35.46 -42.38 38.38
N ALA A 2 35.06 -41.40 37.56
CA ALA A 2 35.88 -40.64 36.63
C ALA A 2 34.97 -39.69 35.84
N ASP A 3 35.44 -38.47 35.68
CA ASP A 3 34.72 -37.22 35.45
C ASP A 3 34.07 -37.01 34.07
N VAL A 4 32.99 -36.22 34.12
CA VAL A 4 32.32 -35.58 32.99
C VAL A 4 33.10 -34.30 32.63
N ALA A 5 33.69 -34.26 31.44
CA ALA A 5 34.36 -33.07 30.91
C ALA A 5 33.47 -32.36 29.88
N ASN A 6 33.14 -31.11 30.20
CA ASN A 6 32.52 -30.08 29.37
C ASN A 6 33.19 -29.95 27.99
N ILE A 7 32.41 -30.03 26.92
CA ILE A 7 32.79 -29.51 25.60
C ILE A 7 32.01 -28.22 25.36
N GLN A 8 32.72 -27.10 25.46
CA GLN A 8 32.22 -25.77 25.08
C GLN A 8 32.24 -25.62 23.55
N SER A 9 31.19 -24.98 23.03
CA SER A 9 30.97 -24.62 21.63
C SER A 9 31.96 -23.54 21.13
N PRO A 10 32.31 -23.51 19.83
CA PRO A 10 33.21 -22.49 19.28
C PRO A 10 32.48 -21.14 19.13
N GLN A 11 33.06 -20.10 19.72
CA GLN A 11 32.65 -18.71 19.53
C GLN A 11 32.97 -18.24 18.10
N PHE A 12 31.94 -18.06 17.26
CA PHE A 12 32.06 -17.28 16.04
C PHE A 12 32.04 -15.78 16.38
N LEU A 13 33.22 -15.17 16.40
CA LEU A 13 33.38 -13.71 16.46
C LEU A 13 32.85 -13.07 15.16
N THR A 14 31.65 -12.51 15.22
CA THR A 14 31.09 -11.61 14.21
C THR A 14 31.88 -10.31 14.19
N LYS A 15 32.74 -10.11 13.19
CA LYS A 15 33.29 -8.78 12.86
C LYS A 15 32.15 -7.93 12.27
N ILE A 16 31.50 -7.14 13.12
CA ILE A 16 30.62 -6.04 12.70
C ILE A 16 31.48 -5.06 11.90
N ARG A 17 31.32 -5.02 10.58
CA ARG A 17 31.86 -3.92 9.76
C ARG A 17 31.01 -2.69 10.04
N HIS A 18 31.61 -1.65 10.62
CA HIS A 18 30.98 -0.34 10.71
C HIS A 18 30.55 0.15 9.31
N PRO A 19 29.38 0.79 9.16
CA PRO A 19 29.00 1.42 7.90
C PRO A 19 30.05 2.47 7.53
N LYS A 20 30.47 2.47 6.25
CA LYS A 20 31.29 3.56 5.71
C LYS A 20 30.52 4.88 5.86
N PRO A 21 31.19 6.00 6.18
CA PRO A 21 30.52 7.27 6.41
C PRO A 21 29.72 7.69 5.18
N HIS A 22 28.53 8.27 5.41
CA HIS A 22 27.75 8.96 4.40
C HIS A 22 28.63 9.99 3.67
N PRO A 23 28.46 10.19 2.34
CA PRO A 23 29.18 11.23 1.61
C PRO A 23 28.98 12.57 2.31
N ASN A 24 30.08 13.29 2.53
CA ASN A 24 30.04 14.57 3.21
C ASN A 24 29.38 15.60 2.27
N ARG A 25 28.72 16.60 2.85
CA ARG A 25 28.12 17.73 2.15
C ARG A 25 29.09 18.39 1.15
N GLN A 26 30.39 18.33 1.40
CA GLN A 26 31.44 18.82 0.50
C GLN A 26 31.44 18.07 -0.85
N ASP A 27 31.33 16.74 -0.83
CA ASP A 27 31.31 15.87 -2.01
C ASP A 27 30.09 16.14 -2.91
N ILE A 28 28.97 16.55 -2.27
CA ILE A 28 27.72 16.94 -2.95
C ILE A 28 27.89 18.28 -3.68
N LEU A 29 28.61 19.23 -3.09
CA LEU A 29 28.78 20.58 -3.64
C LEU A 29 29.81 20.64 -4.79
N GLU A 30 30.88 19.85 -4.72
CA GLU A 30 31.93 19.80 -5.74
C GLU A 30 31.49 19.13 -7.05
N GLY A 31 30.45 18.27 -7.01
CA GLY A 31 29.81 17.67 -8.19
C GLY A 31 28.86 18.58 -8.98
N GLY A 32 28.89 19.90 -8.74
CA GLY A 32 28.04 20.88 -9.44
C GLY A 32 26.61 21.00 -8.90
N PHE A 33 26.31 20.43 -7.72
CA PHE A 33 25.01 20.58 -7.07
C PHE A 33 24.96 21.92 -6.32
N LYS A 34 24.07 22.83 -6.73
CA LYS A 34 23.61 23.91 -5.86
C LYS A 34 22.47 23.35 -5.00
N PRO A 35 22.62 23.23 -3.68
CA PRO A 35 21.49 22.89 -2.81
C PRO A 35 20.40 23.92 -3.07
N LEU A 36 19.19 23.44 -3.35
CA LEU A 36 18.03 24.33 -3.37
C LEU A 36 18.00 25.04 -2.02
N ARG A 37 17.99 26.38 -2.03
CA ARG A 37 17.68 27.14 -0.81
C ARG A 37 16.40 26.54 -0.26
N LYS A 38 16.36 26.28 1.05
CA LYS A 38 15.10 26.03 1.76
C LYS A 38 14.10 27.06 1.23
N ALA A 39 13.10 26.60 0.48
CA ALA A 39 11.98 27.44 0.17
C ALA A 39 11.32 27.68 1.53
N TYR A 40 11.52 28.88 2.07
CA TYR A 40 10.63 29.38 3.10
C TYR A 40 9.28 29.54 2.40
N SER A 41 8.42 28.53 2.49
CA SER A 41 7.01 28.80 2.41
C SER A 41 6.70 29.72 3.58
N GLU A 42 6.06 30.86 3.31
CA GLU A 42 5.53 31.66 4.41
C GLU A 42 4.65 30.74 5.27
N PRO A 43 4.76 30.80 6.61
CA PRO A 43 3.79 30.17 7.48
C PRO A 43 2.40 30.59 7.01
N VAL A 44 1.51 29.63 6.78
CA VAL A 44 0.10 29.92 6.49
C VAL A 44 -0.39 30.83 7.61
N ARG A 45 -0.66 32.10 7.30
CA ARG A 45 -1.16 33.06 8.27
C ARG A 45 -2.48 32.52 8.79
N ASN A 46 -2.55 32.26 10.09
CA ASN A 46 -3.82 32.10 10.78
C ASN A 46 -4.61 33.39 10.60
N LEU A 47 -5.64 33.34 9.76
CA LEU A 47 -6.67 34.38 9.71
C LEU A 47 -7.59 34.22 10.92
N MET A 48 -7.04 34.45 12.10
CA MET A 48 -7.77 34.74 13.32
C MET A 48 -7.06 35.89 14.02
N ASP A 49 -7.18 37.07 13.42
CA ASP A 49 -7.18 38.36 14.12
C ASP A 49 -7.41 39.44 13.06
N THR A 50 -8.69 39.70 12.79
CA THR A 50 -9.28 40.97 12.34
C THR A 50 -10.70 40.66 11.87
N ALA A 51 -11.67 40.83 12.77
CA ALA A 51 -13.02 41.19 12.31
C ALA A 51 -12.91 42.62 11.75
N PRO A 52 -13.40 42.87 10.52
CA PRO A 52 -14.70 43.51 10.45
C PRO A 52 -15.59 43.01 9.29
N ASN A 53 -16.89 42.86 9.63
CA ASN A 53 -18.08 42.99 8.80
C ASN A 53 -17.91 43.06 7.25
N SER A 54 -18.13 41.93 6.57
CA SER A 54 -19.22 41.83 5.58
C SER A 54 -19.36 40.38 5.09
N LYS A 55 -20.59 39.86 5.19
CA LYS A 55 -21.00 38.62 4.52
C LYS A 55 -21.06 38.91 3.02
N SER A 56 -20.35 38.15 2.16
CA SER A 56 -20.86 37.69 0.83
C SER A 56 -19.86 37.32 -0.29
N SER A 57 -18.56 37.07 -0.10
CA SER A 57 -17.69 36.75 -1.27
C SER A 57 -17.02 35.37 -1.33
N PHE A 58 -16.84 34.64 -0.22
CA PHE A 58 -16.06 33.39 -0.27
C PHE A 58 -16.85 32.11 -0.61
N LEU A 59 -18.18 32.12 -0.43
CA LEU A 59 -19.05 30.97 -0.75
C LEU A 59 -19.43 30.83 -2.24
N LYS A 60 -19.10 31.83 -3.09
CA LYS A 60 -19.46 31.80 -4.52
C LYS A 60 -18.42 31.14 -5.42
N LEU A 61 -17.17 30.97 -4.97
CA LEU A 61 -16.10 30.40 -5.80
C LEU A 61 -16.03 28.87 -5.76
N TRP A 62 -16.61 28.24 -4.74
CA TRP A 62 -16.69 26.77 -4.63
C TRP A 62 -18.03 26.18 -5.10
N ALA A 63 -19.07 27.00 -5.30
CA ALA A 63 -20.39 26.53 -5.70
C ALA A 63 -20.65 26.53 -7.22
N ALA A 64 -19.69 26.96 -8.04
CA ALA A 64 -19.97 27.31 -9.44
C ALA A 64 -19.59 26.26 -10.50
N LYS A 65 -19.00 25.10 -10.16
CA LYS A 65 -18.66 24.06 -11.16
C LYS A 65 -18.75 22.60 -10.68
N ASP A 66 -19.60 22.29 -9.70
CA ASP A 66 -19.88 20.91 -9.31
C ASP A 66 -21.15 20.40 -10.01
N SER A 67 -20.98 19.48 -10.97
CA SER A 67 -22.09 18.69 -11.55
C SER A 67 -22.51 17.52 -10.66
N TRP A 68 -22.37 17.65 -9.33
CA TRP A 68 -22.75 16.64 -8.37
C TRP A 68 -23.93 17.14 -7.53
N SER A 69 -25.15 16.74 -7.90
CA SER A 69 -26.33 16.93 -7.06
C SER A 69 -26.61 15.68 -6.22
N PRO A 70 -26.75 15.81 -4.88
CA PRO A 70 -27.23 14.72 -4.03
C PRO A 70 -28.63 14.23 -4.47
N LEU A 71 -28.80 12.92 -4.62
CA LEU A 71 -30.10 12.29 -4.90
C LEU A 71 -31.07 12.54 -3.72
N GLN A 72 -32.12 13.33 -3.95
CA GLN A 72 -33.22 13.48 -3.00
C GLN A 72 -34.21 12.31 -3.11
N LYS A 73 -34.53 11.67 -1.98
CA LYS A 73 -35.60 10.67 -1.86
C LYS A 73 -36.96 11.29 -2.23
N LYS A 74 -37.56 10.86 -3.34
CA LYS A 74 -38.99 11.03 -3.61
C LYS A 74 -39.77 9.90 -2.92
N GLY A 75 -40.80 10.26 -2.16
CA GLY A 75 -41.77 9.29 -1.65
C GLY A 75 -42.57 9.79 -0.45
N SER A 76 -43.56 10.64 -0.71
CA SER A 76 -44.65 10.96 0.22
C SER A 76 -45.67 9.81 0.26
N PHE A 77 -45.99 9.29 1.45
CA PHE A 77 -47.23 8.54 1.67
C PHE A 77 -47.87 8.89 3.02
N GLY A 78 -49.07 9.45 2.92
CA GLY A 78 -50.28 9.08 3.69
C GLY A 78 -50.26 9.20 5.22
N HIS A 79 -50.93 10.22 5.74
CA HIS A 79 -51.47 10.21 7.10
C HIS A 79 -52.54 9.11 7.25
N GLY A 80 -52.34 8.18 8.18
CA GLY A 80 -53.33 7.19 8.61
C GLY A 80 -53.22 6.97 10.12
N SER A 81 -54.29 7.29 10.84
CA SER A 81 -54.39 7.26 12.31
C SER A 81 -54.35 5.83 12.85
N TYR A 82 -53.55 5.50 13.87
CA TYR A 82 -53.85 4.40 14.81
C TYR A 82 -53.11 4.62 16.15
N LYS A 83 -53.81 5.22 17.12
CA LYS A 83 -53.45 5.20 18.55
C LYS A 83 -53.91 3.86 19.15
N SER A 84 -52.98 2.91 19.36
CA SER A 84 -53.12 1.84 20.39
C SER A 84 -51.94 0.83 20.42
N LYS A 85 -50.70 1.26 20.16
CA LYS A 85 -49.50 0.39 20.25
C LYS A 85 -48.30 1.08 20.96
N LEU A 86 -48.57 1.92 21.96
CA LEU A 86 -47.57 2.82 22.53
C LEU A 86 -46.69 2.23 23.64
N GLU A 87 -46.97 1.03 24.15
CA GLU A 87 -46.22 0.48 25.30
C GLU A 87 -45.35 -0.73 24.93
N SER A 88 -45.73 -1.56 23.95
CA SER A 88 -44.88 -2.66 23.46
C SER A 88 -43.78 -2.21 22.49
N LYS A 89 -43.94 -1.04 21.86
CA LYS A 89 -42.94 -0.47 20.95
C LYS A 89 -41.81 0.26 21.66
N LYS A 90 -41.93 0.59 22.94
CA LYS A 90 -40.86 1.31 23.67
C LYS A 90 -39.59 0.46 23.80
N HIS A 91 -39.73 -0.83 24.11
CA HIS A 91 -38.58 -1.75 24.18
C HIS A 91 -37.99 -2.09 22.80
N GLU A 92 -38.81 -2.26 21.74
CA GLU A 92 -38.29 -2.46 20.37
C GLU A 92 -37.70 -1.17 19.76
N SER A 93 -38.13 0.01 20.19
CA SER A 93 -37.62 1.30 19.71
C SER A 93 -36.35 1.78 20.42
N GLU A 94 -36.02 1.22 21.58
CA GLU A 94 -34.75 1.52 22.27
C GLU A 94 -33.57 0.70 21.68
N GLU A 95 -33.82 -0.49 21.12
CA GLU A 95 -32.78 -1.25 20.39
C GLU A 95 -32.54 -0.72 18.96
N MET A 96 -33.52 -0.07 18.33
CA MET A 96 -33.45 0.40 16.94
C MET A 96 -32.98 1.86 16.75
N ASN A 97 -32.47 2.51 17.79
CA ASN A 97 -31.89 3.85 17.66
C ASN A 97 -30.49 3.94 18.27
N ARG A 98 -29.68 2.88 18.12
CA ARG A 98 -28.23 3.07 18.15
C ARG A 98 -27.86 3.89 16.93
N ASN A 99 -27.73 5.20 17.11
CA ASN A 99 -26.95 6.05 16.23
C ASN A 99 -25.52 5.50 16.26
N PHE A 100 -25.24 4.46 15.49
CA PHE A 100 -23.89 3.93 15.38
C PHE A 100 -23.03 5.05 14.78
N THR A 101 -22.13 5.59 15.59
CA THR A 101 -21.12 6.51 15.06
C THR A 101 -20.24 5.73 14.08
N PRO A 102 -19.89 6.33 12.93
CA PRO A 102 -19.20 5.60 11.88
C PRO A 102 -17.71 5.39 12.25
N ALA A 103 -17.17 4.24 11.87
CA ALA A 103 -15.79 3.87 12.05
C ALA A 103 -15.12 3.46 10.73
N VAL A 104 -13.81 3.61 10.64
CA VAL A 104 -13.00 3.06 9.56
C VAL A 104 -11.94 2.16 10.18
N ALA A 105 -11.82 0.95 9.65
CA ALA A 105 -10.73 0.06 10.00
C ALA A 105 -9.54 0.30 9.08
N VAL A 106 -8.35 0.49 9.65
CA VAL A 106 -7.10 0.61 8.92
C VAL A 106 -6.20 -0.56 9.30
N ILE A 107 -5.86 -1.38 8.31
CA ILE A 107 -5.01 -2.56 8.48
C ILE A 107 -3.55 -2.16 8.34
N ASP A 108 -2.71 -2.54 9.28
CA ASP A 108 -1.27 -2.23 9.30
C ASP A 108 -1.00 -0.76 8.99
N PRO A 109 -1.40 0.19 9.87
CA PRO A 109 -1.18 1.63 9.68
C PRO A 109 0.30 2.01 9.91
N PHE A 110 1.21 1.38 9.17
CA PHE A 110 2.64 1.59 9.19
C PHE A 110 3.04 2.65 8.17
N SER A 111 4.15 3.37 8.41
CA SER A 111 4.67 4.38 7.48
C SER A 111 3.59 5.39 7.04
N SER A 112 3.33 5.56 5.74
CA SER A 112 2.27 6.43 5.21
C SER A 112 0.86 6.02 5.62
N GLY A 113 0.61 4.75 5.97
CA GLY A 113 -0.66 4.27 6.52
C GLY A 113 -1.05 4.94 7.83
N ALA A 114 -0.07 5.43 8.61
CA ALA A 114 -0.35 6.20 9.81
C ALA A 114 -0.94 7.59 9.49
N ILE A 115 -0.56 8.19 8.35
CA ILE A 115 -1.14 9.45 7.88
C ILE A 115 -2.59 9.23 7.41
N LEU A 116 -2.86 8.10 6.74
CA LEU A 116 -4.23 7.70 6.39
C LEU A 116 -5.11 7.56 7.65
N ALA A 117 -4.61 6.86 8.68
CA ALA A 117 -5.32 6.73 9.95
C ALA A 117 -5.55 8.08 10.65
N ALA A 118 -4.56 8.97 10.67
CA ALA A 118 -4.73 10.31 11.23
C ALA A 118 -5.81 11.12 10.49
N GLU A 119 -5.89 11.00 9.16
CA GLU A 119 -6.93 11.67 8.35
C GLU A 119 -8.34 11.09 8.61
N VAL A 120 -8.45 9.78 8.91
CA VAL A 120 -9.71 9.16 9.37
C VAL A 120 -10.20 9.84 10.64
N VAL A 121 -9.33 9.96 11.66
CA VAL A 121 -9.66 10.61 12.94
C VAL A 121 -10.04 12.08 12.74
N LYS A 122 -9.25 12.81 11.95
CA LYS A 122 -9.51 14.23 11.64
C LYS A 122 -10.86 14.47 10.97
N ARG A 123 -11.36 13.48 10.22
CA ARG A 123 -12.69 13.52 9.58
C ARG A 123 -13.84 13.13 10.52
N GLY A 124 -13.55 12.80 11.78
CA GLY A 124 -14.54 12.52 12.81
C GLY A 124 -15.03 11.07 12.83
N TYR A 125 -14.33 10.15 12.17
CA TYR A 125 -14.61 8.72 12.28
C TYR A 125 -13.83 8.12 13.45
N HIS A 126 -14.39 7.09 14.08
CA HIS A 126 -13.59 6.22 14.94
C HIS A 126 -12.58 5.44 14.09
N CYS A 127 -11.35 5.34 14.56
CA CYS A 127 -10.28 4.66 13.85
C CYS A 127 -9.95 3.33 14.52
N VAL A 128 -10.28 2.23 13.85
CA VAL A 128 -9.99 0.87 14.31
C VAL A 128 -8.68 0.42 13.67
N ARG A 129 -7.69 0.06 14.47
CA ARG A 129 -6.47 -0.57 13.96
C ARG A 129 -6.68 -2.08 13.82
N ILE A 130 -6.31 -2.63 12.68
CA ILE A 130 -6.15 -4.09 12.53
C ILE A 130 -4.67 -4.36 12.27
N LEU A 131 -4.09 -5.29 13.01
CA LEU A 131 -2.76 -5.81 12.72
C LEU A 131 -2.92 -7.12 11.95
N ALA A 132 -2.35 -7.20 10.75
CA ALA A 132 -2.56 -8.32 9.84
C ALA A 132 -1.87 -9.61 10.32
N GLU A 133 -0.78 -9.49 11.07
CA GLU A 133 0.00 -10.65 11.53
C GLU A 133 0.11 -10.68 13.05
N LYS A 134 -0.12 -11.85 13.65
CA LYS A 134 -0.10 -12.09 15.09
C LYS A 134 1.23 -11.71 15.74
N ASN A 135 2.32 -12.00 15.05
CA ASN A 135 3.69 -11.72 15.46
C ASN A 135 4.41 -10.87 14.41
N SER A 136 3.83 -9.74 14.01
CA SER A 136 4.41 -8.97 12.91
C SER A 136 5.81 -8.44 13.25
N PRO A 137 6.86 -8.77 12.47
CA PRO A 137 8.21 -8.26 12.68
C PRO A 137 8.30 -6.75 12.44
N VAL A 138 7.30 -6.17 11.76
CA VAL A 138 7.24 -4.76 11.39
C VAL A 138 6.23 -3.95 12.23
N ALA A 139 5.55 -4.56 13.21
CA ALA A 139 4.59 -3.87 14.08
C ALA A 139 5.16 -2.63 14.79
N ASN A 140 6.48 -2.63 15.04
CA ASN A 140 7.18 -1.51 15.68
C ASN A 140 7.50 -0.35 14.72
N LEU A 141 7.22 -0.47 13.41
CA LEU A 141 7.42 0.60 12.42
C LEU A 141 6.27 1.62 12.37
N VAL A 142 5.31 1.54 13.30
CA VAL A 142 4.39 2.66 13.55
C VAL A 142 5.23 3.84 14.02
N ALA A 143 5.29 4.91 13.23
CA ALA A 143 5.98 6.13 13.64
C ALA A 143 5.41 6.57 15.00
N ALA A 144 6.29 6.61 16.02
CA ALA A 144 5.94 6.91 17.40
C ALA A 144 5.22 8.28 17.57
N ASP A 145 5.24 9.13 16.54
CA ASP A 145 4.67 10.48 16.54
C ASP A 145 3.60 10.70 15.45
N SER A 146 2.92 9.66 14.97
CA SER A 146 1.83 9.83 13.97
C SER A 146 0.64 10.65 14.49
N GLY A 147 0.55 10.91 15.80
CA GLY A 147 -0.54 11.66 16.42
C GLY A 147 -1.92 10.97 16.32
N CYS A 148 -1.97 9.72 15.83
CA CYS A 148 -3.19 8.96 15.65
C CYS A 148 -3.48 8.13 16.90
N GLN A 149 -4.60 8.40 17.58
CA GLN A 149 -5.14 7.52 18.61
C GLN A 149 -6.15 6.58 17.95
N PHE A 150 -6.04 5.29 18.26
CA PHE A 150 -6.96 4.26 17.78
C PHE A 150 -8.00 3.96 18.84
N ASP A 151 -9.28 3.96 18.47
CA ASP A 151 -10.40 3.66 19.38
C ASP A 151 -10.47 2.17 19.73
N ALA A 152 -9.98 1.31 18.83
CA ALA A 152 -9.83 -0.13 19.06
C ALA A 152 -8.64 -0.70 18.30
N THR A 153 -8.14 -1.85 18.75
CA THR A 153 -7.16 -2.66 18.03
C THR A 153 -7.64 -4.11 17.95
N ILE A 154 -7.61 -4.68 16.76
CA ILE A 154 -7.89 -6.09 16.50
C ILE A 154 -6.59 -6.73 15.96
N GLN A 155 -6.27 -7.90 16.47
CA GLN A 155 -5.13 -8.70 16.00
C GLN A 155 -5.67 -9.86 15.16
N HIS A 156 -5.33 -9.89 13.87
CA HIS A 156 -5.62 -11.04 13.01
C HIS A 156 -4.63 -12.18 13.31
N ASP A 157 -5.12 -13.41 13.31
CA ASP A 157 -4.31 -14.62 13.53
C ASP A 157 -3.95 -15.27 12.20
N ASN A 158 -2.96 -14.71 11.51
CA ASN A 158 -2.45 -15.25 10.25
C ASN A 158 -1.74 -16.61 10.40
N GLU A 159 -1.48 -17.06 11.63
CA GLU A 159 -0.84 -18.35 11.93
C GLU A 159 -1.86 -19.49 12.12
N ASP A 160 -3.17 -19.19 12.09
CA ASP A 160 -4.22 -20.22 12.13
C ASP A 160 -4.09 -21.15 10.91
N GLN A 161 -4.22 -22.46 11.14
CA GLN A 161 -4.20 -23.43 10.04
C GLN A 161 -5.43 -23.29 9.13
N ASP A 162 -6.53 -22.76 9.68
CA ASP A 162 -7.74 -22.41 8.95
C ASP A 162 -7.85 -20.88 8.80
N GLN A 163 -7.40 -20.40 7.65
CA GLN A 163 -7.43 -18.97 7.33
C GLN A 163 -8.85 -18.42 7.17
N GLU A 164 -9.82 -19.25 6.76
CA GLU A 164 -11.23 -18.83 6.67
C GLU A 164 -11.78 -18.56 8.08
N ASN A 165 -11.46 -19.44 9.04
CA ASN A 165 -11.80 -19.25 10.44
C ASN A 165 -11.12 -17.99 11.03
N ALA A 166 -9.84 -17.75 10.75
CA ALA A 166 -9.14 -16.54 11.21
C ALA A 166 -9.82 -15.24 10.70
N ILE A 167 -10.21 -15.22 9.43
CA ILE A 167 -10.96 -14.11 8.82
C ILE A 167 -12.33 -13.96 9.48
N ALA A 168 -13.08 -15.05 9.65
CA ALA A 168 -14.38 -15.05 10.31
C ALA A 168 -14.31 -14.51 11.75
N ASN A 169 -13.27 -14.88 12.50
CA ASN A 169 -13.01 -14.37 13.85
C ASN A 169 -12.72 -12.87 13.86
N THR A 170 -12.00 -12.37 12.86
CA THR A 170 -11.71 -10.94 12.70
C THR A 170 -12.99 -10.16 12.38
N LEU A 171 -13.82 -10.68 11.48
CA LEU A 171 -15.14 -10.10 11.14
C LEU A 171 -16.07 -10.09 12.36
N LYS A 172 -16.08 -11.15 13.17
CA LYS A 172 -16.84 -11.21 14.42
C LYS A 172 -16.42 -10.13 15.41
N GLN A 173 -15.12 -9.88 15.53
CA GLN A 173 -14.61 -8.79 16.37
C GLN A 173 -15.02 -7.42 15.83
N LEU A 174 -14.95 -7.18 14.51
CA LEU A 174 -15.44 -5.95 13.89
C LEU A 174 -16.94 -5.73 14.14
N ALA A 175 -17.76 -6.78 14.01
CA ALA A 175 -19.20 -6.72 14.26
C ALA A 175 -19.57 -6.50 15.74
N ALA A 176 -18.67 -6.84 16.67
CA ALA A 176 -18.87 -6.63 18.10
C ALA A 176 -18.52 -5.21 18.56
N LEU A 177 -17.90 -4.39 17.71
CA LEU A 177 -17.59 -3.01 18.02
C LEU A 177 -18.87 -2.18 18.22
N PRO A 178 -18.85 -1.15 19.09
CA PRO A 178 -20.00 -0.27 19.31
C PRO A 178 -20.25 0.72 18.15
N TRP A 179 -19.50 0.59 17.05
CA TRP A 179 -19.49 1.51 15.91
C TRP A 179 -19.86 0.80 14.62
N CYS A 180 -20.37 1.55 13.65
CA CYS A 180 -20.62 1.01 12.31
C CYS A 180 -19.34 1.17 11.48
N VAL A 181 -18.65 0.06 11.18
CA VAL A 181 -17.47 0.08 10.30
C VAL A 181 -17.93 0.32 8.87
N VAL A 182 -17.67 1.51 8.32
CA VAL A 182 -18.13 1.91 6.98
C VAL A 182 -17.09 1.69 5.89
N ALA A 183 -15.83 1.46 6.27
CA ALA A 183 -14.74 1.17 5.35
C ALA A 183 -13.64 0.36 6.05
N ILE A 184 -12.92 -0.46 5.28
CA ILE A 184 -11.73 -1.21 5.69
C ILE A 184 -10.65 -0.91 4.67
N LEU A 185 -9.55 -0.30 5.10
CA LEU A 185 -8.49 0.22 4.23
C LEU A 185 -7.14 -0.43 4.55
N PRO A 186 -6.35 -0.86 3.54
CA PRO A 186 -4.97 -1.22 3.78
C PRO A 186 -4.14 0.04 4.02
N GLY A 187 -3.45 0.10 5.16
CA GLY A 187 -2.49 1.15 5.51
C GLY A 187 -1.08 0.86 4.99
N ALA A 188 -0.75 -0.40 4.78
CA ALA A 188 0.52 -0.84 4.24
C ALA A 188 0.35 -2.03 3.29
N GLU A 189 1.41 -2.31 2.55
CA GLU A 189 1.52 -3.40 1.59
C GLU A 189 1.23 -4.79 2.21
N THR A 190 1.56 -4.98 3.50
CA THR A 190 1.27 -6.21 4.25
C THR A 190 -0.22 -6.43 4.50
N GLY A 191 -1.01 -5.35 4.57
CA GLY A 191 -2.44 -5.41 4.88
C GLY A 191 -3.35 -5.58 3.65
N VAL A 192 -2.84 -5.52 2.42
CA VAL A 192 -3.65 -5.48 1.19
C VAL A 192 -4.55 -6.72 1.05
N THR A 193 -4.00 -7.92 1.14
CA THR A 193 -4.77 -9.16 0.96
C THR A 193 -5.83 -9.32 2.04
N LEU A 194 -5.50 -8.99 3.30
CA LEU A 194 -6.46 -9.04 4.39
C LEU A 194 -7.56 -7.98 4.23
N ALA A 195 -7.22 -6.79 3.72
CA ALA A 195 -8.20 -5.73 3.45
C ALA A 195 -9.20 -6.17 2.38
N ASP A 196 -8.72 -6.77 1.29
CA ASP A 196 -9.58 -7.30 0.23
C ASP A 196 -10.54 -8.37 0.77
N SER A 197 -10.03 -9.33 1.55
CA SER A 197 -10.84 -10.39 2.17
C SER A 197 -11.89 -9.84 3.16
N LEU A 198 -11.46 -9.00 4.11
CA LEU A 198 -12.36 -8.45 5.12
C LEU A 198 -13.40 -7.54 4.50
N SER A 199 -13.00 -6.62 3.61
CA SER A 199 -13.94 -5.68 2.98
C SER A 199 -14.96 -6.38 2.09
N THR A 200 -14.56 -7.44 1.36
CA THR A 200 -15.46 -8.24 0.51
C THR A 200 -16.50 -9.00 1.33
N LEU A 201 -16.13 -9.52 2.50
CA LEU A 201 -17.04 -10.31 3.34
C LEU A 201 -17.85 -9.42 4.32
N HIS A 202 -17.30 -8.26 4.70
CA HIS A 202 -17.91 -7.37 5.67
C HIS A 202 -19.24 -6.79 5.19
N SER A 203 -20.22 -6.72 6.10
CA SER A 203 -21.59 -6.27 5.82
C SER A 203 -22.22 -6.99 4.62
N ASN A 204 -22.01 -8.31 4.52
CA ASN A 204 -22.51 -9.15 3.42
C ASN A 204 -22.12 -8.61 2.03
N GLY A 205 -20.89 -8.09 1.89
CA GLY A 205 -20.35 -7.57 0.63
C GLY A 205 -20.90 -6.20 0.21
N THR A 206 -21.52 -5.45 1.11
CA THR A 206 -21.99 -4.08 0.82
C THR A 206 -20.93 -3.02 1.06
N THR A 207 -19.82 -3.38 1.74
CA THR A 207 -18.67 -2.48 1.92
C THR A 207 -18.00 -2.25 0.57
N ARG A 208 -17.70 -1.00 0.25
CA ARG A 208 -16.95 -0.68 -0.97
C ARG A 208 -15.54 -1.25 -0.86
N SER A 209 -15.12 -2.01 -1.85
CA SER A 209 -13.80 -2.64 -1.93
C SER A 209 -13.34 -2.79 -3.37
N ASN A 210 -12.05 -3.06 -3.53
CA ASN A 210 -11.52 -3.56 -4.80
C ASN A 210 -11.95 -5.04 -4.97
N PRO A 211 -12.16 -5.53 -6.21
CA PRO A 211 -12.51 -6.92 -6.43
C PRO A 211 -11.44 -7.86 -5.88
N ILE A 212 -11.88 -8.86 -5.10
CA ILE A 212 -10.99 -9.83 -4.44
C ILE A 212 -10.26 -10.72 -5.46
N ASP A 213 -10.88 -11.01 -6.61
CA ASP A 213 -10.31 -11.84 -7.67
C ASP A 213 -8.99 -11.26 -8.23
N LEU A 214 -8.79 -9.95 -8.07
CA LEU A 214 -7.58 -9.24 -8.52
C LEU A 214 -6.61 -8.92 -7.37
N SER A 215 -6.90 -9.36 -6.14
CA SER A 215 -6.01 -9.22 -4.98
C SER A 215 -4.61 -9.80 -5.23
N PRO A 216 -4.46 -11.00 -5.85
CA PRO A 216 -3.14 -11.51 -6.20
C PRO A 216 -2.37 -10.59 -7.17
N ALA A 217 -3.06 -9.92 -8.11
CA ALA A 217 -2.42 -9.01 -9.07
C ALA A 217 -1.88 -7.73 -8.42
N ARG A 218 -2.30 -7.39 -7.19
CA ARG A 218 -1.78 -6.24 -6.44
C ARG A 218 -0.52 -6.55 -5.64
N ARG A 219 -0.25 -7.83 -5.31
CA ARG A 219 0.88 -8.24 -4.44
C ARG A 219 1.89 -9.17 -5.10
N ASN A 220 1.47 -9.93 -6.10
CA ASN A 220 2.32 -10.86 -6.84
C ASN A 220 2.79 -10.21 -8.13
N LYS A 221 4.10 -9.91 -8.23
CA LYS A 221 4.67 -9.17 -9.36
C LYS A 221 4.51 -9.88 -10.70
N TYR A 222 4.58 -11.22 -10.72
CA TYR A 222 4.32 -12.00 -11.93
C TYR A 222 2.87 -11.84 -12.38
N VAL A 223 1.91 -12.09 -11.47
CA VAL A 223 0.47 -11.96 -11.76
C VAL A 223 0.13 -10.53 -12.17
N MET A 224 0.69 -9.52 -11.50
CA MET A 224 0.53 -8.10 -11.86
C MET A 224 0.90 -7.86 -13.33
N GLY A 225 2.11 -8.27 -13.73
CA GLY A 225 2.60 -8.05 -15.09
C GLY A 225 1.78 -8.80 -16.14
N GLU A 226 1.32 -10.02 -15.85
CA GLU A 226 0.48 -10.78 -16.78
C GLU A 226 -0.97 -10.26 -16.84
N THR A 227 -1.50 -9.72 -15.74
CA THR A 227 -2.82 -9.08 -15.72
C THR A 227 -2.83 -7.82 -16.57
N ILE A 228 -1.84 -6.93 -16.43
CA ILE A 228 -1.78 -5.71 -17.25
C ILE A 228 -1.47 -6.05 -18.73
N ARG A 229 -0.70 -7.12 -19.00
CA ARG A 229 -0.46 -7.61 -20.37
C ARG A 229 -1.77 -8.04 -21.03
N LYS A 230 -2.60 -8.80 -20.32
CA LYS A 230 -3.93 -9.21 -20.80
C LYS A 230 -4.86 -8.03 -21.05
N ALA A 231 -4.69 -6.94 -20.30
CA ALA A 231 -5.41 -5.68 -20.49
C ALA A 231 -4.85 -4.80 -21.65
N GLY A 232 -3.80 -5.26 -22.36
CA GLY A 232 -3.21 -4.53 -23.48
C GLY A 232 -2.23 -3.41 -23.06
N VAL A 233 -1.85 -3.35 -21.80
CA VAL A 233 -0.78 -2.47 -21.31
C VAL A 233 0.56 -3.15 -21.60
N ARG A 234 1.56 -2.36 -22.00
CA ARG A 234 2.92 -2.88 -22.22
C ARG A 234 3.49 -3.40 -20.90
N ALA A 235 3.86 -4.67 -20.87
CA ALA A 235 4.50 -5.31 -19.73
C ALA A 235 5.81 -5.97 -20.15
N VAL A 236 6.79 -5.92 -19.25
CA VAL A 236 8.11 -6.56 -19.43
C VAL A 236 7.98 -8.04 -19.73
N LYS A 237 8.86 -8.60 -20.56
CA LYS A 237 8.97 -10.07 -20.64
C LYS A 237 9.37 -10.62 -19.27
N GLN A 238 8.74 -11.71 -18.83
CA GLN A 238 8.96 -12.26 -17.48
C GLN A 238 8.65 -13.76 -17.37
N THR A 239 9.23 -14.40 -16.36
CA THR A 239 8.85 -15.73 -15.87
C THR A 239 9.04 -15.84 -14.36
N ILE A 240 8.33 -16.76 -13.72
CA ILE A 240 8.66 -17.22 -12.38
C ILE A 240 9.20 -18.65 -12.48
N ALA A 241 10.38 -18.88 -11.88
CA ALA A 241 11.05 -20.17 -11.89
C ALA A 241 11.24 -20.67 -10.47
N SER A 242 10.75 -21.88 -10.18
CA SER A 242 10.93 -22.57 -8.90
C SER A 242 12.19 -23.44 -8.89
N THR A 243 12.67 -23.82 -10.08
CA THR A 243 13.90 -24.58 -10.27
C THR A 243 14.87 -23.85 -11.19
N TRP A 244 16.17 -24.13 -11.05
CA TRP A 244 17.17 -23.56 -11.96
C TRP A 244 16.94 -23.99 -13.41
N SER A 245 16.47 -25.23 -13.63
CA SER A 245 16.21 -25.73 -14.98
C SER A 245 15.12 -24.91 -15.70
N GLU A 246 14.08 -24.50 -14.99
CA GLU A 246 13.03 -23.62 -15.53
C GLU A 246 13.60 -22.25 -15.91
N ALA A 247 14.42 -21.66 -15.02
CA ALA A 247 15.05 -20.37 -15.27
C ALA A 247 15.99 -20.44 -16.49
N GLN A 248 16.82 -21.48 -16.58
CA GLN A 248 17.77 -21.67 -17.68
C GLN A 248 17.05 -21.90 -19.01
N ALA A 249 15.97 -22.70 -19.02
CA ALA A 249 15.17 -22.94 -20.22
C ALA A 249 14.58 -21.62 -20.76
N PHE A 250 14.01 -20.81 -19.88
CA PHE A 250 13.47 -19.49 -20.25
C PHE A 250 14.54 -18.54 -20.78
N LEU A 251 15.71 -18.47 -20.14
CA LEU A 251 16.83 -17.63 -20.59
C LEU A 251 17.35 -18.08 -21.96
N THR A 252 17.39 -19.38 -22.22
CA THR A 252 17.79 -19.95 -23.51
C THR A 252 16.79 -19.60 -24.60
N GLU A 253 15.49 -19.72 -24.32
CA GLU A 253 14.43 -19.36 -25.27
C GLU A 253 14.40 -17.85 -25.55
N TRP A 254 14.56 -17.03 -24.50
CA TRP A 254 14.57 -15.57 -24.65
C TRP A 254 15.84 -15.09 -25.36
N ASN A 255 17.01 -15.63 -25.02
CA ASN A 255 18.32 -15.21 -25.53
C ASN A 255 18.53 -13.68 -25.47
N PRO A 256 18.58 -13.08 -24.26
CA PRO A 256 18.64 -11.63 -24.12
C PRO A 256 19.93 -11.03 -24.69
N ASP A 257 19.78 -10.02 -25.56
CA ASP A 257 20.87 -9.25 -26.16
C ASP A 257 20.51 -7.75 -26.20
N PRO A 258 21.20 -6.87 -25.44
CA PRO A 258 22.26 -7.19 -24.48
C PRO A 258 21.73 -8.06 -23.33
N TYR A 259 22.60 -8.87 -22.74
CA TYR A 259 22.24 -9.72 -21.60
C TYR A 259 21.98 -8.83 -20.37
N LYS A 260 20.73 -8.43 -20.15
CA LYS A 260 20.28 -7.66 -18.98
C LYS A 260 19.00 -8.27 -18.42
N VAL A 261 19.12 -8.97 -17.31
CA VAL A 261 18.03 -9.69 -16.66
C VAL A 261 17.87 -9.21 -15.23
N ILE A 262 16.66 -8.79 -14.86
CA ILE A 262 16.32 -8.52 -13.47
C ILE A 262 15.96 -9.83 -12.78
N VAL A 263 16.61 -10.11 -11.66
CA VAL A 263 16.38 -11.28 -10.81
C VAL A 263 15.95 -10.80 -9.44
N LYS A 264 14.75 -11.16 -8.99
CA LYS A 264 14.18 -10.67 -7.71
C LYS A 264 13.15 -11.62 -7.09
N PRO A 265 12.85 -11.48 -5.79
CA PRO A 265 11.70 -12.13 -5.16
C PRO A 265 10.37 -11.70 -5.79
N ASN A 266 9.47 -12.67 -5.97
CA ASN A 266 8.15 -12.39 -6.53
C ASN A 266 7.28 -11.56 -5.57
N GLN A 267 7.27 -11.92 -4.28
CA GLN A 267 6.43 -11.32 -3.25
C GLN A 267 7.28 -10.72 -2.10
N SER A 268 7.92 -9.59 -2.36
CA SER A 268 8.67 -8.78 -1.37
C SER A 268 8.51 -7.28 -1.67
N ALA A 269 9.10 -6.39 -0.86
CA ALA A 269 9.05 -4.93 -0.97
C ALA A 269 10.43 -4.28 -0.78
N GLY A 270 10.53 -2.96 -0.98
CA GLY A 270 11.71 -2.19 -0.57
C GLY A 270 13.02 -2.43 -1.33
N SER A 271 12.96 -3.00 -2.55
CA SER A 271 14.15 -3.42 -3.33
C SER A 271 14.96 -4.55 -2.69
N ASP A 272 14.31 -5.35 -1.84
CA ASP A 272 14.87 -6.54 -1.23
C ASP A 272 15.29 -7.58 -2.30
N ASP A 273 16.57 -7.95 -2.27
CA ASP A 273 17.22 -8.91 -3.17
C ASP A 273 16.91 -8.72 -4.67
N VAL A 274 16.94 -7.47 -5.13
CA VAL A 274 16.82 -7.15 -6.56
C VAL A 274 18.21 -7.06 -7.20
N PHE A 275 18.46 -7.86 -8.22
CA PHE A 275 19.72 -7.86 -8.97
C PHE A 275 19.49 -7.54 -10.45
N LEU A 276 20.37 -6.72 -11.01
CA LEU A 276 20.57 -6.61 -12.45
C LEU A 276 21.72 -7.53 -12.83
N CYS A 277 21.39 -8.62 -13.53
CA CYS A 277 22.35 -9.62 -13.97
C CYS A 277 22.70 -9.41 -15.43
N THR A 278 24.01 -9.44 -15.71
CA THR A 278 24.62 -9.24 -17.03
C THR A 278 25.21 -10.51 -17.63
N SER A 279 25.04 -11.65 -16.96
CA SER A 279 25.40 -12.97 -17.44
C SER A 279 24.54 -14.06 -16.79
N GLU A 280 24.47 -15.24 -17.41
CA GLU A 280 23.76 -16.40 -16.87
C GLU A 280 24.32 -16.84 -15.51
N ALA A 281 25.63 -16.74 -15.31
CA ALA A 281 26.27 -17.05 -14.03
C ALA A 281 25.81 -16.10 -12.91
N GLU A 282 25.59 -14.82 -13.21
CA GLU A 282 25.01 -13.87 -12.26
C GLU A 282 23.55 -14.19 -11.97
N VAL A 283 22.78 -14.59 -12.98
CA VAL A 283 21.39 -15.03 -12.79
C VAL A 283 21.32 -16.26 -11.89
N LYS A 284 22.19 -17.26 -12.09
CA LYS A 284 22.30 -18.44 -11.23
C LYS A 284 22.57 -18.07 -9.78
N LYS A 285 23.53 -17.17 -9.56
CA LYS A 285 23.89 -16.70 -8.23
C LYS A 285 22.73 -15.97 -7.54
N GLY A 286 22.02 -15.11 -8.27
CA GLY A 286 20.82 -14.44 -7.77
C GLY A 286 19.71 -15.45 -7.45
N PHE A 287 19.50 -16.43 -8.32
CA PHE A 287 18.53 -17.50 -8.13
C PHE A 287 18.79 -18.29 -6.85
N ASP A 288 20.02 -18.77 -6.64
CA ASP A 288 20.40 -19.55 -5.46
C ASP A 288 20.29 -18.75 -4.17
N LYS A 289 20.46 -17.43 -4.25
CA LYS A 289 20.30 -16.54 -3.08
C LYS A 289 18.83 -16.38 -2.70
N ILE A 290 17.95 -16.24 -3.69
CA ILE A 290 16.54 -15.86 -3.47
C ILE A 290 15.68 -17.08 -3.18
N ASN A 291 15.82 -18.16 -3.96
CA ASN A 291 14.89 -19.29 -3.92
C ASN A 291 14.94 -20.00 -2.56
N GLY A 292 13.78 -20.16 -1.91
CA GLY A 292 13.67 -20.75 -0.58
C GLY A 292 14.17 -19.87 0.57
N ALA A 293 14.70 -18.67 0.30
CA ALA A 293 15.07 -17.71 1.34
C ALA A 293 13.83 -17.02 1.93
N ILE A 294 13.93 -16.60 3.20
CA ILE A 294 12.94 -15.74 3.83
C ILE A 294 13.26 -14.28 3.44
N ASN A 295 12.29 -13.60 2.85
CA ASN A 295 12.44 -12.21 2.40
C ASN A 295 12.19 -11.18 3.51
N GLY A 296 12.35 -9.89 3.18
CA GLY A 296 12.18 -8.79 4.13
C GLY A 296 10.78 -8.62 4.72
N LEU A 297 9.78 -9.34 4.20
CA LEU A 297 8.42 -9.43 4.76
C LEU A 297 8.20 -10.69 5.61
N GLY A 298 9.24 -11.51 5.83
CA GLY A 298 9.12 -12.76 6.58
C GLY A 298 8.55 -13.94 5.78
N ILE A 299 8.36 -13.77 4.46
CA ILE A 299 7.76 -14.79 3.58
C ILE A 299 8.86 -15.62 2.92
N VAL A 300 8.67 -16.94 2.84
CA VAL A 300 9.55 -17.83 2.08
C VAL A 300 9.33 -17.63 0.57
N ASN A 301 10.40 -17.40 -0.17
CA ASN A 301 10.33 -17.23 -1.62
C ASN A 301 10.13 -18.58 -2.32
N GLU A 302 8.92 -18.83 -2.82
CA GLU A 302 8.58 -19.98 -3.66
C GLU A 302 8.91 -19.70 -5.14
N GLY A 303 10.19 -19.62 -5.44
CA GLY A 303 10.70 -19.29 -6.77
C GLY A 303 11.19 -17.86 -6.93
N VAL A 304 11.75 -17.61 -8.11
CA VAL A 304 12.48 -16.39 -8.47
C VAL A 304 11.88 -15.79 -9.72
N LEU A 305 11.62 -14.49 -9.68
CA LEU A 305 11.09 -13.74 -10.80
C LEU A 305 12.25 -13.23 -11.65
N LEU A 306 12.26 -13.62 -12.93
CA LEU A 306 13.17 -13.13 -13.96
C LEU A 306 12.40 -12.18 -14.86
N GLN A 307 12.93 -10.98 -15.11
CA GLN A 307 12.29 -9.98 -15.97
C GLN A 307 13.30 -9.31 -16.92
N GLU A 308 12.78 -8.82 -18.04
CA GLU A 308 13.46 -7.86 -18.90
C GLU A 308 13.82 -6.58 -18.15
N PHE A 309 15.05 -6.09 -18.36
CA PHE A 309 15.47 -4.80 -17.85
C PHE A 309 14.99 -3.69 -18.78
N LEU A 310 14.19 -2.75 -18.25
CA LEU A 310 13.79 -1.55 -18.98
C LEU A 310 14.78 -0.41 -18.72
N GLU A 311 15.43 0.04 -19.78
CA GLU A 311 16.34 1.18 -19.73
C GLU A 311 15.58 2.46 -20.13
N GLY A 312 15.62 3.47 -19.26
CA GLY A 312 14.92 4.73 -19.50
C GLY A 312 14.62 5.50 -18.23
N THR A 313 13.69 6.46 -18.36
CA THR A 313 13.22 7.25 -17.23
C THR A 313 12.10 6.50 -16.49
N GLU A 314 12.22 6.42 -15.16
CA GLU A 314 11.21 5.80 -14.31
C GLU A 314 10.29 6.87 -13.70
N TYR A 315 8.99 6.60 -13.76
CA TYR A 315 7.93 7.46 -13.23
C TYR A 315 7.08 6.71 -12.21
N VAL A 316 6.52 7.46 -11.27
CA VAL A 316 5.45 7.01 -10.35
C VAL A 316 4.21 7.82 -10.67
N ILE A 317 3.07 7.14 -10.72
CA ILE A 317 1.78 7.74 -10.97
C ILE A 317 0.92 7.41 -9.76
N ASP A 318 0.50 8.45 -9.04
CA ASP A 318 -0.42 8.32 -7.92
C ASP A 318 -1.83 8.61 -8.44
N SER A 319 -2.71 7.61 -8.44
CA SER A 319 -4.10 7.75 -8.87
C SER A 319 -5.08 7.42 -7.75
N VAL A 320 -6.31 7.94 -7.88
CA VAL A 320 -7.46 7.55 -7.08
C VAL A 320 -8.60 7.21 -8.03
N SER A 321 -9.22 6.07 -7.77
CA SER A 321 -10.29 5.52 -8.59
C SER A 321 -11.57 5.38 -7.78
N ARG A 322 -12.71 5.60 -8.43
CA ARG A 322 -14.03 5.33 -7.84
C ARG A 322 -15.07 5.12 -8.94
N ASP A 323 -15.79 4.01 -8.84
CA ASP A 323 -16.92 3.71 -9.74
C ASP A 323 -16.51 3.79 -11.23
N GLY A 324 -15.30 3.29 -11.58
CA GLY A 324 -14.73 3.32 -12.93
C GLY A 324 -14.26 4.71 -13.40
N VAL A 325 -14.13 5.67 -12.49
CA VAL A 325 -13.60 7.01 -12.77
C VAL A 325 -12.24 7.16 -12.10
N HIS A 326 -11.22 7.44 -12.92
CA HIS A 326 -9.83 7.52 -12.50
C HIS A 326 -9.37 8.97 -12.48
N LYS A 327 -8.63 9.34 -11.43
CA LYS A 327 -8.00 10.64 -11.32
C LYS A 327 -6.54 10.50 -10.94
N VAL A 328 -5.67 10.90 -11.84
CA VAL A 328 -4.25 11.10 -11.55
C VAL A 328 -4.11 12.30 -10.60
N THR A 329 -3.43 12.09 -9.48
CA THR A 329 -3.21 13.09 -8.43
C THR A 329 -1.80 13.65 -8.44
N ALA A 330 -0.82 12.83 -8.80
CA ALA A 330 0.56 13.25 -8.97
C ALA A 330 1.31 12.33 -9.95
N ILE A 331 2.27 12.92 -10.67
CA ILE A 331 3.24 12.18 -11.48
C ILE A 331 4.62 12.58 -10.97
N TRP A 332 5.41 11.60 -10.54
CA TRP A 332 6.76 11.80 -10.06
C TRP A 332 7.75 11.17 -11.03
N GLN A 333 8.88 11.83 -11.25
CA GLN A 333 10.03 11.23 -11.91
C GLN A 333 11.06 10.86 -10.85
N TYR A 334 11.54 9.62 -10.88
CA TYR A 334 12.64 9.20 -10.02
C TYR A 334 14.00 9.67 -10.58
N ASP A 335 14.88 10.05 -9.67
CA ASP A 335 16.31 10.17 -9.92
C ASP A 335 16.99 8.96 -9.27
N LYS A 336 17.21 7.92 -10.09
CA LYS A 336 17.93 6.70 -9.71
C LYS A 336 19.28 6.68 -10.41
N ARG A 337 20.33 6.36 -9.67
CA ARG A 337 21.70 6.31 -10.20
C ARG A 337 22.44 5.09 -9.68
N GLU A 338 23.46 4.70 -10.42
CA GLU A 338 24.36 3.64 -9.99
C GLU A 338 25.32 4.16 -8.92
N VAL A 339 25.36 3.49 -7.76
CA VAL A 339 26.30 3.78 -6.67
C VAL A 339 26.68 2.48 -5.97
N ASN A 340 27.97 2.30 -5.65
CA ASN A 340 28.47 1.13 -4.90
C ASN A 340 28.02 -0.22 -5.49
N ASN A 341 28.03 -0.36 -6.82
CA ASN A 341 27.58 -1.54 -7.56
C ASN A 341 26.08 -1.87 -7.36
N GLN A 342 25.28 -0.89 -6.96
CA GLN A 342 23.81 -0.96 -6.98
C GLN A 342 23.29 -0.07 -8.10
N PHE A 343 22.54 -0.67 -9.03
CA PHE A 343 22.16 -0.05 -10.30
C PHE A 343 21.02 0.98 -10.18
N ASN A 344 20.30 1.01 -9.05
CA ASN A 344 19.03 1.72 -8.90
C ASN A 344 18.88 2.50 -7.57
N VAL A 345 19.95 3.13 -7.07
CA VAL A 345 19.92 3.88 -5.81
C VAL A 345 19.13 5.19 -5.98
N TYR A 346 18.18 5.44 -5.08
CA TYR A 346 17.37 6.66 -5.06
C TYR A 346 18.17 7.88 -4.59
N PHE A 347 18.29 8.90 -5.44
CA PHE A 347 18.83 10.22 -5.10
C PHE A 347 17.72 11.23 -4.81
N GLY A 348 16.55 11.05 -5.41
CA GLY A 348 15.41 11.93 -5.19
C GLY A 348 14.24 11.64 -6.13
N MET A 349 13.25 12.50 -6.05
CA MET A 349 12.07 12.49 -6.91
C MET A 349 11.66 13.92 -7.26
N LYS A 350 11.12 14.12 -8.45
CA LYS A 350 10.63 15.40 -8.94
C LYS A 350 9.16 15.29 -9.31
N LEU A 351 8.32 16.17 -8.73
CA LEU A 351 6.93 16.31 -9.15
C LEU A 351 6.87 16.93 -10.54
N ILE A 352 6.12 16.29 -11.44
CA ILE A 352 5.94 16.74 -12.81
C ILE A 352 4.73 17.66 -12.91
N PRO A 353 4.86 18.86 -13.51
CA PRO A 353 3.73 19.76 -13.74
C PRO A 353 2.69 19.18 -14.72
N ASP A 354 1.42 19.51 -14.47
CA ASP A 354 0.22 19.05 -15.19
C ASP A 354 0.27 19.27 -16.72
N ALA A 355 0.98 20.30 -17.19
CA ALA A 355 1.01 20.71 -18.60
C ALA A 355 1.96 19.90 -19.51
N SER A 356 2.36 18.69 -19.12
CA SER A 356 3.25 17.85 -19.93
C SER A 356 2.46 16.84 -20.79
N ASP A 357 2.94 16.54 -22.01
CA ASP A 357 2.35 15.50 -22.88
C ASP A 357 2.25 14.11 -22.20
N MET A 358 3.04 13.89 -21.13
CA MET A 358 2.96 12.68 -20.32
C MET A 358 1.61 12.52 -19.62
N THR A 359 0.94 13.60 -19.21
CA THR A 359 -0.33 13.49 -18.48
C THR A 359 -1.39 12.75 -19.31
N ASN A 360 -1.39 12.97 -20.63
CA ASN A 360 -2.29 12.29 -21.57
C ASN A 360 -1.92 10.82 -21.80
N GLN A 361 -0.61 10.51 -21.91
CA GLN A 361 -0.16 9.11 -22.05
C GLN A 361 -0.46 8.30 -20.78
N VAL A 362 -0.22 8.89 -19.61
CA VAL A 362 -0.48 8.30 -18.30
C VAL A 362 -1.98 8.05 -18.09
N GLY A 363 -2.83 9.04 -18.39
CA GLY A 363 -4.29 8.86 -18.29
C GLY A 363 -4.80 7.69 -19.13
N SER A 364 -4.29 7.53 -20.35
CA SER A 364 -4.66 6.40 -21.22
C SER A 364 -4.15 5.04 -20.74
N CYS A 365 -3.06 5.02 -19.95
CA CYS A 365 -2.55 3.81 -19.34
C CYS A 365 -3.37 3.45 -18.09
N GLU A 366 -3.75 4.44 -17.27
CA GLU A 366 -4.60 4.25 -16.09
C GLU A 366 -5.95 3.61 -16.48
N GLU A 367 -6.63 4.18 -17.47
CA GLU A 367 -7.90 3.63 -18.00
C GLU A 367 -7.78 2.20 -18.53
N ARG A 368 -6.59 1.80 -19.03
CA ARG A 368 -6.32 0.43 -19.49
C ARG A 368 -5.88 -0.48 -18.34
N SER A 369 -5.29 0.08 -17.28
CA SER A 369 -4.87 -0.64 -16.09
C SER A 369 -6.00 -0.90 -15.08
N ASP A 370 -7.22 -0.45 -15.35
CA ASP A 370 -8.46 -0.97 -14.74
C ASP A 370 -8.54 -2.49 -14.69
N GLY A 371 -7.76 -3.18 -15.54
CA GLY A 371 -7.51 -4.62 -15.41
C GLY A 371 -6.98 -5.08 -14.05
N LEU A 372 -6.48 -4.19 -13.19
CA LEU A 372 -6.11 -4.47 -11.79
C LEU A 372 -7.26 -4.25 -10.79
N GLY A 373 -8.42 -3.76 -11.25
CA GLY A 373 -9.64 -3.61 -10.46
C GLY A 373 -9.57 -2.52 -9.41
N MET A 374 -8.96 -1.37 -9.72
CA MET A 374 -8.86 -0.23 -8.81
C MET A 374 -10.02 0.76 -8.97
#